data_AF-A0A8J9TFC3-F1
#
_entry.id   AF-A0A8J9TFC3-F1
#
_cell.length_a   1.000
_cell.length_b   1.000
_cell.length_c   1.000
_cell.angle_alpha   90.00
_cell.angle_beta   90.00
_cell.angle_gamma   90.00
#
_symmetry.space_group_name_H-M   'P 1'
#
loop_
_entity.id
_entity.type
_entity.pdbx_description
1 polymer ?
#
loop_
_entity_poly.entity_id
_entity_poly.type
_entity_poly.pdbx_seq_one_letter_code
_entity_poly.pdbx_strand_id
1 'polypeptide(L)'
;APEAENSPAHVDVIEIPSRKKLRQKNLFNVSRCNMVWQEQGDYLAVKVTRHTKSKKTLYNNIELFRLNEPGVPVEMLDTKDAVMALSFEPRGSRFAMIHAENPSASKVNVSFYDMMKRES
;
A
#
# COMPACT_ATOMS: atom_id res chain seq x y z
N ALA A 1 -19.25 20.99 4.77
CA ALA A 1 -19.66 20.70 6.15
C ALA A 1 -18.39 20.55 7.00
N PRO A 2 -18.33 21.09 8.23
CA PRO A 2 -17.11 21.17 9.05
C PRO A 2 -16.64 19.83 9.63
N GLU A 3 -17.31 18.72 9.31
CA GLU A 3 -17.07 17.39 9.89
C GLU A 3 -15.98 16.58 9.15
N ALA A 4 -15.46 17.10 8.03
CA ALA A 4 -14.41 16.46 7.26
C ALA A 4 -13.01 16.56 7.89
N GLU A 5 -12.80 17.42 8.89
CA GLU A 5 -11.47 17.66 9.45
C GLU A 5 -11.00 16.64 10.49
N ASN A 6 -11.87 15.77 11.01
CA ASN A 6 -11.51 14.89 12.14
C ASN A 6 -11.68 13.39 11.90
N SER A 7 -12.05 12.97 10.68
CA SER A 7 -12.13 11.54 10.36
C SER A 7 -10.77 11.04 9.87
N PRO A 8 -10.14 10.04 10.53
CA PRO A 8 -8.88 9.49 10.07
C PRO A 8 -9.06 8.84 8.69
N ALA A 9 -8.05 9.00 7.84
CA ALA A 9 -8.03 8.35 6.54
C ALA A 9 -8.09 6.83 6.72
N HIS A 10 -8.82 6.13 5.87
CA HIS A 10 -8.86 4.67 5.89
C HIS A 10 -9.03 4.12 4.48
N VAL A 11 -8.63 2.86 4.30
CA VAL A 11 -8.86 2.08 3.09
C VAL A 11 -9.80 0.94 3.45
N ASP A 12 -10.90 0.84 2.72
CA ASP A 12 -11.89 -0.23 2.87
C ASP A 12 -11.83 -1.19 1.68
N VAL A 13 -11.83 -2.49 1.97
CA VAL A 13 -12.14 -3.54 0.99
C VAL A 13 -13.60 -3.90 1.17
N ILE A 14 -14.40 -3.64 0.14
CA ILE A 14 -15.84 -3.83 0.14
C ILE A 14 -16.20 -4.84 -0.94
N GLU A 15 -16.93 -5.87 -0.56
CA GLU A 15 -17.48 -6.86 -1.48
C GLU A 15 -18.70 -6.28 -2.22
N ILE A 16 -18.78 -6.52 -3.52
CA ILE A 16 -19.94 -6.14 -4.36
C ILE A 16 -20.52 -7.43 -4.95
N PRO A 17 -21.86 -7.61 -4.98
CA PRO A 17 -22.90 -6.59 -4.74
C PRO A 17 -23.34 -6.41 -3.28
N SER A 18 -22.91 -7.27 -2.35
CA SER A 18 -23.40 -7.27 -0.96
C SER A 18 -23.14 -5.96 -0.20
N ARG A 19 -22.15 -5.16 -0.64
CA ARG A 19 -21.59 -3.99 0.06
C ARG A 19 -21.04 -4.33 1.44
N LYS A 20 -20.74 -5.61 1.70
CA LYS A 20 -20.15 -6.03 2.96
C LYS A 20 -18.72 -5.52 3.04
N LYS A 21 -18.39 -4.81 4.11
CA LYS A 21 -17.01 -4.43 4.41
C LYS A 21 -16.22 -5.66 4.87
N LEU A 22 -15.26 -6.10 4.07
CA LEU A 22 -14.40 -7.25 4.35
C LEU A 22 -13.21 -6.85 5.24
N ARG A 23 -12.67 -5.64 5.03
CA ARG A 23 -11.52 -5.11 5.76
C ARG A 23 -11.54 -3.60 5.79
N GLN A 24 -11.08 -3.03 6.91
CA GLN A 24 -10.75 -1.62 7.03
C GLN A 24 -9.32 -1.48 7.54
N LYS A 25 -8.49 -0.68 6.86
CA LYS A 25 -7.17 -0.28 7.33
C LYS A 25 -7.17 1.21 7.62
N ASN A 26 -7.11 1.57 8.89
CA ASN A 26 -6.96 2.95 9.32
C ASN A 26 -5.54 3.45 9.03
N LEU A 27 -5.44 4.68 8.53
CA LEU A 27 -4.21 5.35 8.15
C LEU A 27 -4.13 6.72 8.83
N PHE A 28 -2.92 7.16 9.13
CA PHE A 28 -2.68 8.43 9.82
C PHE A 28 -1.63 9.26 9.10
N ASN A 29 -1.80 10.59 9.14
CA ASN A 29 -0.93 11.56 8.47
C ASN A 29 -0.73 11.22 6.99
N VAL A 30 -1.81 11.04 6.25
CA VAL A 30 -1.78 10.62 4.84
C VAL A 30 -1.91 11.84 3.92
N SER A 31 -1.06 11.91 2.90
CA SER A 31 -1.19 12.86 1.81
C SER A 31 -1.82 12.23 0.57
N ARG A 32 -1.50 10.96 0.27
CA ARG A 32 -1.98 10.26 -0.93
C ARG A 32 -1.97 8.76 -0.75
N CYS A 33 -2.93 8.07 -1.36
CA CYS A 33 -2.92 6.63 -1.56
C CYS A 33 -2.90 6.31 -3.05
N ASN A 34 -2.09 5.35 -3.47
CA ASN A 34 -2.11 4.78 -4.81
C ASN A 34 -2.30 3.26 -4.68
N MET A 35 -3.31 2.73 -5.36
CA MET A 35 -3.70 1.33 -5.31
C MET A 35 -3.15 0.60 -6.52
N VAL A 36 -2.46 -0.51 -6.29
CA VAL A 36 -1.89 -1.37 -7.31
C VAL A 36 -2.46 -2.77 -7.11
N TRP A 37 -3.25 -3.23 -8.07
CA TRP A 37 -3.89 -4.54 -8.06
C TRP A 37 -3.00 -5.58 -8.76
N GLN A 38 -2.92 -6.78 -8.20
CA GLN A 38 -2.43 -7.92 -8.95
C GLN A 38 -3.51 -8.36 -9.96
N GLU A 39 -3.07 -8.87 -11.12
CA GLU A 39 -3.92 -9.12 -12.29
C GLU A 39 -5.15 -10.01 -12.01
N GLN A 40 -5.02 -11.01 -11.16
CA GLN A 40 -6.10 -11.94 -10.78
C GLN A 40 -6.93 -11.45 -9.58
N GLY A 41 -6.53 -10.33 -8.96
CA GLY A 41 -7.20 -9.78 -7.79
C GLY A 41 -6.85 -10.49 -6.48
N ASP A 42 -5.79 -11.30 -6.45
CA ASP A 42 -5.39 -12.04 -5.24
C ASP A 42 -4.76 -11.11 -4.19
N TYR A 43 -4.10 -10.05 -4.67
CA TYR A 43 -3.34 -9.11 -3.86
C TYR A 43 -3.64 -7.66 -4.25
N LEU A 44 -3.61 -6.79 -3.25
CA LEU A 44 -3.66 -5.35 -3.42
C LEU A 44 -2.52 -4.72 -2.62
N ALA A 45 -1.69 -3.93 -3.30
CA ALA A 45 -0.72 -3.06 -2.65
C ALA A 45 -1.26 -1.62 -2.62
N VAL A 46 -1.28 -0.99 -1.45
CA VAL A 46 -1.59 0.44 -1.32
C VAL A 46 -0.32 1.17 -0.94
N LYS A 47 0.24 1.92 -1.89
CA LYS A 47 1.32 2.87 -1.63
C LYS A 47 0.74 4.09 -0.92
N VAL A 48 1.05 4.22 0.36
CA VAL A 48 0.62 5.34 1.19
C VAL A 48 1.76 6.36 1.24
N THR A 49 1.51 7.55 0.72
CA THR A 49 2.38 8.72 0.95
C THR A 49 1.94 9.39 2.23
N ARG A 50 2.80 9.36 3.24
CA ARG A 50 2.57 9.91 4.56
C ARG A 50 3.36 11.21 4.73
N HIS A 51 2.94 12.02 5.68
CA HIS A 51 3.64 13.22 6.08
C HIS A 51 3.94 13.22 7.58
N THR A 52 5.00 13.90 8.00
CA THR A 52 5.23 14.18 9.43
C THR A 52 4.14 15.12 9.96
N LYS A 53 3.96 15.20 11.29
CA LYS A 53 2.96 16.12 11.89
C LYS A 53 3.13 17.57 11.43
N SER A 54 4.38 18.00 11.17
CA SER A 54 4.70 19.34 10.64
C SER A 54 4.43 19.51 9.14
N LYS A 55 4.03 18.45 8.45
CA LYS A 55 3.79 18.36 7.00
C LYS A 55 5.01 18.66 6.12
N LYS A 56 6.21 18.76 6.70
CA LYS A 56 7.45 19.13 5.99
C LYS A 56 8.11 17.96 5.26
N THR A 57 7.96 16.75 5.77
CA THR A 57 8.66 15.56 5.25
C THR A 57 7.64 14.54 4.80
N LEU A 58 7.86 13.99 3.61
CA LEU A 58 7.07 12.90 3.05
C LEU A 58 7.84 11.59 3.16
N TYR A 59 7.13 10.50 3.41
CA TYR A 59 7.68 9.15 3.44
C TYR A 59 6.62 8.15 2.94
N ASN A 60 7.05 6.93 2.62
CA ASN A 60 6.17 5.91 2.05
C ASN A 60 6.07 4.67 2.94
N ASN A 61 4.88 4.09 2.96
CA ASN A 61 4.64 2.75 3.46
C ASN A 61 3.80 2.03 2.41
N ILE A 62 4.01 0.73 2.24
CA ILE A 62 3.16 -0.10 1.38
C ILE A 62 2.30 -1.00 2.27
N GLU A 63 0.99 -0.88 2.15
CA GLU A 63 0.04 -1.77 2.81
C GLU A 63 -0.33 -2.89 1.84
N LEU A 64 0.04 -4.13 2.18
CA LEU A 64 -0.08 -5.32 1.34
C LEU A 64 -1.26 -6.17 1.83
N PHE A 65 -2.33 -6.22 1.04
CA PHE A 65 -3.57 -6.94 1.33
C PHE A 65 -3.58 -8.29 0.61
N ARG A 66 -3.99 -9.35 1.32
CA ARG A 66 -4.19 -10.71 0.79
C ARG A 66 -5.68 -11.00 0.72
N LEU A 67 -6.26 -10.89 -0.47
CA LEU A 67 -7.72 -10.79 -0.64
C LEU A 67 -8.42 -12.16 -0.58
N ASN A 68 -7.72 -13.23 -0.94
CA ASN A 68 -8.25 -14.59 -0.91
C ASN A 68 -8.08 -15.28 0.45
N GLU A 69 -7.45 -14.63 1.43
CA GLU A 69 -7.24 -15.18 2.76
C GLU A 69 -8.35 -14.71 3.73
N PRO A 70 -8.86 -15.57 4.63
CA PRO A 70 -9.89 -15.20 5.59
C PRO A 70 -9.52 -13.96 6.41
N GLY A 71 -10.44 -12.99 6.46
CA GLY A 71 -10.24 -11.75 7.21
C GLY A 71 -9.32 -10.72 6.54
N VAL A 72 -8.90 -10.98 5.29
CA VAL A 72 -8.04 -10.12 4.45
C VAL A 72 -6.84 -9.58 5.24
N PRO A 73 -5.84 -10.44 5.54
CA PRO A 73 -4.65 -10.01 6.24
C PRO A 73 -3.97 -8.86 5.52
N VAL A 74 -3.45 -7.90 6.31
CA VAL A 74 -2.74 -6.72 5.81
C VAL A 74 -1.39 -6.62 6.48
N GLU A 75 -0.34 -6.61 5.67
CA GLU A 75 1.05 -6.46 6.11
C GLU A 75 1.58 -5.09 5.69
N MET A 76 2.29 -4.41 6.59
CA MET A 76 2.91 -3.13 6.28
C MET A 76 4.37 -3.36 5.94
N LEU A 77 4.77 -3.02 4.72
CA LEU A 77 6.17 -2.93 4.31
C LEU A 77 6.64 -1.49 4.53
N ASP A 78 7.57 -1.33 5.47
CA ASP A 78 8.22 -0.04 5.75
C ASP A 78 9.36 0.22 4.76
N THR A 79 9.47 1.45 4.28
CA THR A 79 10.50 1.87 3.32
C THR A 79 11.05 3.23 3.71
N LYS A 80 12.38 3.30 3.82
CA LYS A 80 13.08 4.57 4.06
C LYS A 80 13.15 5.43 2.80
N ASP A 81 13.20 4.77 1.65
CA ASP A 81 13.31 5.40 0.34
C ASP A 81 11.94 5.87 -0.16
N ALA A 82 11.98 6.92 -0.98
CA ALA A 82 10.85 7.34 -1.79
C ALA A 82 10.54 6.27 -2.84
N VAL A 83 9.33 5.72 -2.78
CA VAL A 83 8.83 4.75 -3.76
C VAL A 83 8.33 5.52 -4.96
N MET A 84 8.80 5.15 -6.15
CA MET A 84 8.40 5.78 -7.41
C MET A 84 7.32 4.94 -8.07
N ALA A 85 7.56 3.63 -8.21
CA ALA A 85 6.66 2.68 -8.84
C ALA A 85 6.65 1.33 -8.10
N LEU A 86 5.54 0.62 -8.22
CA LEU A 86 5.35 -0.75 -7.76
C LEU A 86 4.52 -1.48 -8.81
N SER A 87 4.92 -2.69 -9.17
CA SER A 87 4.14 -3.56 -10.07
C SER A 87 4.21 -5.01 -9.62
N PHE A 88 3.06 -5.66 -9.62
CA PHE A 88 2.99 -7.11 -9.48
C PHE A 88 3.45 -7.80 -10.75
N GLU A 89 3.98 -9.01 -10.58
CA GLU A 89 4.11 -9.99 -11.65
C GLU A 89 2.72 -10.45 -12.13
N PRO A 90 2.46 -10.48 -13.45
CA PRO A 90 1.23 -11.05 -14.00
C PRO A 90 1.05 -12.50 -13.55
N ARG A 91 -0.15 -12.85 -13.07
CA ARG A 91 -0.49 -14.18 -12.54
C ARG A 91 0.51 -14.76 -11.51
N GLY A 92 1.24 -13.90 -10.80
CA GLY A 92 2.23 -14.29 -9.79
C GLY A 92 1.94 -13.69 -8.41
N SER A 93 2.74 -14.10 -7.42
CA SER A 93 2.75 -13.55 -6.06
C SER A 93 3.83 -12.50 -5.84
N ARG A 94 4.73 -12.32 -6.80
CA ARG A 94 5.88 -11.43 -6.66
C ARG A 94 5.54 -10.01 -7.11
N PHE A 95 6.27 -9.04 -6.59
CA PHE A 95 6.22 -7.67 -7.10
C PHE A 95 7.61 -7.03 -7.08
N ALA A 96 7.80 -6.06 -7.97
CA ALA A 96 8.98 -5.22 -8.00
C ALA A 96 8.63 -3.80 -7.54
N MET A 97 9.57 -3.17 -6.85
CA MET A 97 9.45 -1.79 -6.38
C MET A 97 10.66 -0.98 -6.83
N ILE A 98 10.40 0.14 -7.49
CA ILE A 98 11.42 1.14 -7.86
C ILE A 98 11.42 2.21 -6.78
N HIS A 99 12.56 2.43 -6.14
CA HIS A 99 12.70 3.39 -5.05
C HIS A 99 14.08 4.06 -5.04
N ALA A 100 14.17 5.23 -4.42
CA ALA A 100 15.42 5.97 -4.27
C ALA A 100 15.38 6.85 -3.01
N GLU A 101 16.54 7.36 -2.59
CA GLU A 101 16.68 8.22 -1.40
C GLU A 101 15.70 9.41 -1.41
N ASN A 102 15.43 9.97 -2.59
CA ASN A 102 14.42 11.01 -2.78
C ASN A 102 13.78 10.95 -4.18
N PRO A 103 12.61 11.57 -4.42
CA PRO A 103 11.90 11.49 -5.70
C PRO A 103 12.61 12.07 -6.91
N SER A 104 13.66 12.89 -6.71
CA SER A 104 14.43 13.54 -7.79
C SER A 104 15.78 12.87 -8.05
N ALA A 105 16.08 11.77 -7.38
CA ALA A 105 17.34 11.06 -7.54
C ALA A 105 17.46 10.45 -8.95
N SER A 106 18.65 10.56 -9.55
CA SER A 106 18.96 9.96 -10.86
C SER A 106 19.33 8.47 -10.78
N LYS A 107 19.78 8.01 -9.62
CA LYS A 107 20.06 6.60 -9.34
C LYS A 107 18.88 6.01 -8.58
N VAL A 108 18.36 4.90 -9.08
CA VAL A 108 17.24 4.16 -8.48
C VAL A 108 17.66 2.75 -8.13
N ASN A 109 17.04 2.21 -7.09
CA ASN A 109 17.11 0.81 -6.72
C ASN A 109 15.85 0.09 -7.19
N VAL A 110 16.00 -1.19 -7.53
CA VAL A 110 14.88 -2.09 -7.81
C VAL A 110 14.94 -3.25 -6.84
N SER A 111 13.90 -3.40 -6.02
CA SER A 111 13.77 -4.48 -5.05
C SER A 111 12.65 -5.42 -5.46
N PHE A 112 12.85 -6.72 -5.28
CA PHE A 112 11.88 -7.76 -5.57
C PHE A 112 11.39 -8.39 -4.27
N TYR A 113 10.09 -8.59 -4.19
CA TYR A 113 9.40 -9.15 -3.03
C TYR A 113 8.50 -10.30 -3.48
N ASP A 114 8.16 -11.17 -2.54
CA ASP A 114 7.20 -12.25 -2.74
C ASP A 114 6.12 -12.16 -1.66
N MET A 115 4.86 -12.22 -2.08
CA MET A 115 3.74 -12.28 -1.15
C MET A 115 3.65 -13.64 -0.47
N MET A 116 4.24 -14.72 -0.99
CA MET A 116 4.19 -16.01 -0.28
C MET A 116 5.06 -15.96 0.99
N LYS A 117 4.51 -16.38 2.13
CA LYS A 117 5.34 -16.66 3.31
C LYS A 117 6.16 -17.91 3.02
N ARG A 118 7.48 -17.83 3.18
CA ARG A 118 8.28 -19.05 3.31
C ARG A 118 8.00 -19.62 4.70
N GLU A 119 7.39 -20.79 4.76
CA GLU A 119 7.43 -21.57 6.01
C GLU A 119 8.91 -21.88 6.29
N SER A 120 9.38 -21.44 7.45
CA SER A 120 10.70 -21.76 8.00
C SER A 120 10.67 -23.09 8.72
#